data_AF-A0A937T002-F1
#
_entry.id   AF-A0A937T002-F1
#
_cell.length_a   1.000
_cell.length_b   1.000
_cell.length_c   1.000
_cell.angle_alpha   90.00
_cell.angle_beta   90.00
_cell.angle_gamma   90.00
#
_symmetry.space_group_name_H-M   'P 1'
#
loop_
_entity.id
_entity.type
_entity.pdbx_description
1 polymer ?
#
loop_
_entity_poly.entity_id
_entity_poly.type
_entity_poly.pdbx_seq_one_letter_code
_entity_poly.pdbx_strand_id
1 'polypeptide(L)'
;MKEFLFKIYMIAFMALVVFFIVVIWNVTFGHMVHEYYERQEAKDIMAMKHSKEEKVEKTTFETIILESDERVKHYLGYKILEETRIEGHFHHIGFDIGPDKRSYCVDCHGDMPHDAVKDIRAFLNMHAFFVSCQTCHVKLEKEEKTGVFKWYNRTSGEIVDSPVKTARPGSFKAKVIPFERVNGQLQRIDNEERIEFAREYEEREKTLTEGQKSRAKKLIHKNVSKKPVQCEECHQKESPFLPLEALGYPKERVDSITSTEVVGMIKNYTKFHMPKMLAPGEVKKK
;
A
#
# COMPACT_ATOMS: atom_id res chain seq x y z
N MET A 1 41.87 65.01 -15.89
CA MET A 1 41.78 63.54 -16.11
C MET A 1 42.22 62.71 -14.91
N LYS A 2 43.39 62.95 -14.31
CA LYS A 2 43.90 62.16 -13.17
C LYS A 2 42.99 62.16 -11.92
N GLU A 3 42.44 63.32 -11.54
CA GLU A 3 41.54 63.40 -10.37
C GLU A 3 40.19 62.68 -10.58
N PHE A 4 39.68 62.66 -11.81
CA PHE A 4 38.44 61.96 -12.15
C PHE A 4 38.63 60.44 -12.08
N LEU A 5 39.74 59.95 -12.65
CA LEU A 5 40.13 58.54 -12.57
C LEU A 5 40.37 58.09 -11.12
N PHE A 6 40.96 58.96 -10.29
CA PHE A 6 41.18 58.67 -8.87
C PHE A 6 39.86 58.53 -8.09
N LYS A 7 38.87 59.38 -8.37
CA LYS A 7 37.53 59.27 -7.75
C LYS A 7 36.80 57.99 -8.13
N ILE A 8 36.88 57.59 -9.41
CA ILE A 8 36.31 56.32 -9.88
C ILE A 8 37.00 55.13 -9.21
N TYR A 9 38.34 55.17 -9.11
CA TYR A 9 39.10 54.14 -8.42
C TYR A 9 38.71 54.01 -6.94
N MET A 10 38.53 55.12 -6.23
CA MET A 10 38.08 55.12 -4.84
C MET A 10 36.67 54.54 -4.67
N ILE A 11 35.74 54.86 -5.57
CA ILE A 11 34.39 54.30 -5.54
C ILE A 11 34.40 52.79 -5.82
N ALA A 12 35.18 52.35 -6.81
CA ALA A 12 35.35 50.94 -7.12
C ALA A 12 35.98 50.18 -5.95
N PHE A 13 36.97 50.77 -5.28
CA PHE A 13 37.60 50.17 -4.10
C PHE A 13 36.62 50.06 -2.92
N MET A 14 35.81 51.10 -2.65
CA MET A 14 34.77 51.02 -1.61
C MET A 14 33.73 49.93 -1.90
N ALA A 15 33.29 49.81 -3.16
CA ALA A 15 32.37 48.75 -3.57
C ALA A 15 32.98 47.36 -3.38
N LEU A 16 34.27 47.20 -3.72
CA LEU A 16 35.01 45.97 -3.52
C LEU A 16 35.13 45.59 -2.02
N VAL A 17 35.40 46.57 -1.16
CA VAL A 17 35.48 46.34 0.30
C VAL A 17 34.14 45.88 0.86
N VAL A 18 33.03 46.53 0.49
CA VAL A 18 31.69 46.12 0.91
C VAL A 18 31.37 44.71 0.42
N PHE A 19 31.72 44.39 -0.84
CA PHE A 19 31.56 43.06 -1.40
C PHE A 19 32.31 42.00 -0.58
N PHE A 20 33.57 42.25 -0.24
CA PHE A 20 34.34 41.32 0.59
C PHE A 20 33.81 41.18 2.00
N ILE A 21 33.29 42.24 2.63
CA ILE A 21 32.64 42.15 3.94
C ILE A 21 31.42 41.23 3.89
N VAL A 22 30.57 41.34 2.86
CA VAL A 22 29.40 40.48 2.68
C VAL A 22 29.81 39.02 2.45
N VAL A 23 30.82 38.80 1.60
CA VAL A 23 31.34 37.44 1.33
C VAL A 23 31.91 36.82 2.60
N ILE A 24 32.74 37.56 3.35
CA ILE A 24 33.32 37.08 4.60
C ILE A 24 32.21 36.77 5.60
N TRP A 25 31.21 37.65 5.77
CA TRP A 25 30.09 37.41 6.66
C TRP A 25 29.32 36.12 6.34
N ASN A 26 29.01 35.88 5.06
CA ASN A 26 28.31 34.68 4.64
C ASN A 26 29.14 33.41 4.84
N VAL A 27 30.46 33.47 4.62
CA VAL A 27 31.35 32.30 4.75
C VAL A 27 31.67 32.00 6.21
N THR A 28 31.92 33.00 7.06
CA THR A 28 32.32 32.77 8.45
C THR A 28 31.14 32.70 9.41
N PHE A 29 30.12 33.55 9.26
CA PHE A 29 29.01 33.62 10.21
C PHE A 29 27.72 32.95 9.71
N GLY A 30 27.56 32.76 8.39
CA GLY A 30 26.40 32.06 7.83
C GLY A 30 26.23 30.65 8.37
N HIS A 31 27.32 29.88 8.47
CA HIS A 31 27.30 28.53 9.04
C HIS A 31 27.05 28.53 10.56
N MET A 32 27.58 29.50 11.31
CA MET A 32 27.33 29.59 12.76
C MET A 32 25.88 29.93 13.08
N VAL A 33 25.24 30.80 12.29
CA VAL A 33 23.81 31.12 12.47
C VAL A 33 22.95 29.92 12.11
N HIS A 34 23.24 29.23 11.00
CA HIS A 34 22.51 28.05 10.59
C HIS A 34 22.65 26.91 11.62
N GLU A 35 23.87 26.65 12.10
CA GLU A 35 24.16 25.63 13.10
C GLU A 35 23.55 25.99 14.47
N TYR A 36 23.48 27.27 14.82
CA TYR A 36 22.78 27.73 16.03
C TYR A 36 21.27 27.45 15.95
N TYR A 37 20.62 27.79 14.83
CA TYR A 37 19.20 27.51 14.64
C TYR A 37 18.91 26.00 14.57
N GLU A 38 19.74 25.22 13.89
CA GLU A 38 19.59 23.75 13.84
C GLU A 38 19.80 23.11 15.22
N ARG A 39 20.76 23.58 16.02
CA ARG A 39 20.95 23.10 17.40
C ARG A 39 19.79 23.51 18.30
N GLN A 40 19.21 24.68 18.10
CA GLN A 40 18.05 25.15 18.86
C GLN A 40 16.81 24.34 18.49
N GLU A 41 16.56 24.12 17.20
CA GLU A 41 15.48 23.27 16.70
C GLU A 41 15.66 21.82 17.17
N ALA A 42 16.88 21.28 17.16
CA ALA A 42 17.17 19.96 17.71
C ALA A 42 16.91 19.88 19.22
N LYS A 43 17.23 20.93 19.99
CA LYS A 43 16.90 21.01 21.42
C LYS A 43 15.40 21.12 21.67
N ASP A 44 14.69 21.91 20.86
CA ASP A 44 13.23 22.05 20.95
C ASP A 44 12.52 20.75 20.56
N ILE A 45 13.02 20.04 19.54
CA ILE A 45 12.55 18.70 19.17
C ILE A 45 12.85 17.70 20.28
N MET A 46 14.05 17.73 20.90
CA MET A 46 14.36 16.85 22.03
C MET A 46 13.51 17.17 23.26
N ALA A 47 13.24 18.44 23.56
CA ALA A 47 12.38 18.86 24.67
C ALA A 47 10.91 18.49 24.41
N MET A 48 10.42 18.68 23.18
CA MET A 48 9.11 18.19 22.76
C MET A 48 9.05 16.66 22.83
N LYS A 49 10.09 15.96 22.39
CA LYS A 49 10.16 14.50 22.44
C LYS A 49 10.19 13.99 23.88
N HIS A 50 10.98 14.57 24.77
CA HIS A 50 10.99 14.23 26.19
C HIS A 50 9.64 14.52 26.87
N SER A 51 9.05 15.69 26.63
CA SER A 51 7.73 16.02 27.20
C SER A 51 6.63 15.11 26.65
N LYS A 52 6.76 14.66 25.39
CA LYS A 52 5.84 13.73 24.74
C LYS A 52 6.08 12.30 25.18
N GLU A 53 7.32 11.86 25.37
CA GLU A 53 7.68 10.54 25.92
C GLU A 53 7.23 10.42 27.38
N GLU A 54 7.42 11.46 28.21
CA GLU A 54 6.98 11.49 29.60
C GLU A 54 5.45 11.58 29.75
N LYS A 55 4.76 12.32 28.85
CA LYS A 55 3.28 12.26 28.74
C LYS A 55 2.82 10.90 28.27
N VAL A 56 3.44 10.33 27.23
CA VAL A 56 3.10 9.03 26.65
C VAL A 56 3.27 7.92 27.68
N GLU A 57 4.37 7.89 28.44
CA GLU A 57 4.66 6.88 29.47
C GLU A 57 3.67 6.93 30.64
N LYS A 58 3.27 8.13 31.10
CA LYS A 58 2.22 8.27 32.12
C LYS A 58 0.84 7.89 31.58
N THR A 59 0.52 8.26 30.33
CA THR A 59 -0.77 7.88 29.71
C THR A 59 -0.84 6.40 29.37
N THR A 60 0.24 5.74 28.93
CA THR A 60 0.17 4.35 28.45
C THR A 60 -0.14 3.37 29.56
N PHE A 61 0.40 3.52 30.78
CA PHE A 61 0.08 2.59 31.86
C PHE A 61 -1.38 2.73 32.34
N GLU A 62 -1.85 3.98 32.54
CA GLU A 62 -3.20 4.25 33.03
C GLU A 62 -4.27 3.99 31.95
N THR A 63 -4.08 4.44 30.70
CA THR A 63 -5.01 4.19 29.57
C THR A 63 -5.10 2.72 29.18
N ILE A 64 -3.99 1.97 29.18
CA ILE A 64 -4.02 0.55 28.80
C ILE A 64 -4.73 -0.29 29.88
N ILE A 65 -4.53 0.01 31.17
CA ILE A 65 -5.16 -0.75 32.27
C ILE A 65 -6.61 -0.29 32.54
N LEU A 66 -6.93 1.00 32.37
CA LEU A 66 -8.21 1.58 32.79
C LEU A 66 -9.19 1.91 31.65
N GLU A 67 -8.73 2.09 30.39
CA GLU A 67 -9.60 2.49 29.26
C GLU A 67 -9.81 1.39 28.20
N SER A 68 -9.06 0.28 28.23
CA SER A 68 -9.04 -0.69 27.12
C SER A 68 -9.88 -1.97 27.34
N ASP A 69 -11.20 -1.82 27.50
CA ASP A 69 -12.14 -2.95 27.33
C ASP A 69 -12.49 -3.22 25.85
N GLU A 70 -12.12 -2.31 24.95
CA GLU A 70 -12.42 -2.44 23.52
C GLU A 70 -11.43 -3.40 22.84
N ARG A 71 -11.93 -4.54 22.33
CA ARG A 71 -11.12 -5.51 21.57
C ARG A 71 -11.23 -5.25 20.07
N VAL A 72 -10.10 -5.22 19.37
CA VAL A 72 -10.05 -5.22 17.89
C VAL A 72 -9.93 -6.65 17.41
N LYS A 73 -10.74 -7.00 16.40
CA LYS A 73 -10.68 -8.30 15.72
C LYS A 73 -9.89 -8.15 14.42
N HIS A 74 -8.82 -8.91 14.31
CA HIS A 74 -8.02 -9.03 13.10
C HIS A 74 -8.35 -10.37 12.43
N TYR A 75 -8.90 -10.31 11.23
CA TYR A 75 -9.11 -11.51 10.43
C TYR A 75 -7.83 -11.88 9.67
N LEU A 76 -7.25 -13.02 10.05
CA LEU A 76 -6.04 -13.56 9.44
C LEU A 76 -6.36 -14.63 8.39
N GLY A 77 -7.53 -14.61 7.76
CA GLY A 77 -7.93 -15.59 6.73
C GLY A 77 -8.26 -17.01 7.25
N TYR A 78 -7.57 -17.49 8.30
CA TYR A 78 -7.80 -18.80 8.92
C TYR A 78 -8.21 -18.69 10.39
N LYS A 79 -8.03 -17.52 11.02
CA LYS A 79 -8.32 -17.28 12.43
C LYS A 79 -8.62 -15.80 12.67
N ILE A 80 -9.49 -15.53 13.65
CA ILE A 80 -9.69 -14.19 14.19
C ILE A 80 -8.74 -14.03 15.39
N LEU A 81 -7.88 -13.03 15.33
CA LEU A 81 -7.00 -12.63 16.41
C LEU A 81 -7.64 -11.44 17.13
N GLU A 82 -7.92 -11.61 18.41
CA GLU A 82 -8.47 -10.55 19.26
C GLU A 82 -7.33 -9.89 20.03
N GLU A 83 -7.13 -8.59 19.83
CA GLU A 83 -6.15 -7.79 20.54
C GLU A 83 -6.85 -6.64 21.27
N THR A 84 -6.32 -6.26 22.42
CA THR A 84 -6.82 -5.11 23.17
C THR A 84 -6.47 -3.82 22.44
N ARG A 85 -7.47 -2.98 22.15
CA ARG A 85 -7.27 -1.74 21.41
C ARG A 85 -6.52 -0.73 22.27
N ILE A 86 -5.27 -0.46 21.88
CA ILE A 86 -4.48 0.66 22.40
C ILE A 86 -4.61 1.83 21.42
N GLU A 87 -5.22 2.93 21.87
CA GLU A 87 -5.38 4.14 21.05
C GLU A 87 -4.01 4.71 20.62
N GLY A 88 -3.89 5.11 19.35
CA GLY A 88 -2.63 5.62 18.78
C GLY A 88 -1.54 4.57 18.51
N HIS A 89 -1.74 3.29 18.87
CA HIS A 89 -0.79 2.23 18.56
C HIS A 89 -0.81 1.89 17.06
N PHE A 90 0.36 1.95 16.42
CA PHE A 90 0.53 1.81 14.97
C PHE A 90 0.06 0.45 14.42
N HIS A 91 0.04 -0.62 15.21
CA HIS A 91 -0.49 -1.92 14.75
C HIS A 91 -2.02 -2.01 14.84
N HIS A 92 -2.69 -1.08 15.54
CA HIS A 92 -4.14 -0.97 15.63
C HIS A 92 -4.73 0.01 14.60
N ILE A 93 -4.09 0.11 13.42
CA ILE A 93 -4.73 0.71 12.25
C ILE A 93 -5.83 -0.27 11.85
N GLY A 94 -7.02 -0.12 12.46
CA GLY A 94 -8.13 -1.07 12.41
C GLY A 94 -8.54 -1.42 10.98
N PHE A 95 -7.98 -2.51 10.48
CA PHE A 95 -8.43 -3.17 9.27
C PHE A 95 -9.60 -4.08 9.64
N ASP A 96 -10.82 -3.56 9.54
CA ASP A 96 -12.04 -4.37 9.67
C ASP A 96 -12.32 -5.08 8.34
N ILE A 97 -11.68 -6.24 8.17
CA ILE A 97 -11.71 -7.00 6.93
C ILE A 97 -12.40 -8.34 7.22
N GLY A 98 -13.59 -8.51 6.65
CA GLY A 98 -14.32 -9.79 6.69
C GLY A 98 -13.96 -10.74 5.54
N PRO A 99 -14.37 -12.02 5.63
CA PRO A 99 -14.17 -13.00 4.57
C PRO A 99 -14.86 -12.57 3.26
N ASP A 100 -14.27 -12.97 2.14
CA ASP A 100 -14.91 -12.85 0.83
C ASP A 100 -15.73 -14.10 0.53
N LYS A 101 -17.06 -13.97 0.58
CA LYS A 101 -18.00 -15.09 0.32
C LYS A 101 -18.39 -15.20 -1.15
N ARG A 102 -17.91 -14.29 -2.00
CA ARG A 102 -18.24 -14.27 -3.43
C ARG A 102 -17.11 -14.85 -4.27
N SER A 103 -15.86 -14.68 -3.86
CA SER A 103 -14.71 -15.12 -4.64
C SER A 103 -14.52 -16.64 -4.62
N TYR A 104 -14.82 -17.29 -5.74
CA TYR A 104 -14.53 -18.72 -5.94
C TYR A 104 -13.03 -19.07 -5.87
N CYS A 105 -12.14 -18.08 -5.93
CA CYS A 105 -10.71 -18.29 -5.71
C CYS A 105 -10.40 -18.54 -4.23
N VAL A 106 -11.11 -17.86 -3.33
CA VAL A 106 -10.89 -17.94 -1.88
C VAL A 106 -11.33 -19.29 -1.33
N ASP A 107 -12.35 -19.92 -1.91
CA ASP A 107 -12.84 -21.23 -1.49
C ASP A 107 -11.72 -22.30 -1.49
N CYS A 108 -10.82 -22.25 -2.49
CA CYS A 108 -9.69 -23.17 -2.60
C CYS A 108 -8.34 -22.61 -2.07
N HIS A 109 -8.12 -21.29 -2.15
CA HIS A 109 -6.82 -20.67 -1.85
C HIS A 109 -6.77 -19.87 -0.54
N GLY A 110 -7.92 -19.60 0.08
CA GLY A 110 -8.06 -18.76 1.26
C GLY A 110 -7.96 -17.25 0.97
N ASP A 111 -8.31 -16.43 1.96
CA ASP A 111 -8.31 -14.96 1.85
C ASP A 111 -6.91 -14.33 1.82
N MET A 112 -5.88 -15.08 2.22
CA MET A 112 -4.48 -14.63 2.24
C MET A 112 -3.56 -15.66 1.54
N PRO A 113 -3.67 -15.79 0.21
CA PRO A 113 -3.05 -16.89 -0.53
C PRO A 113 -1.55 -16.71 -0.79
N HIS A 114 -0.95 -15.57 -0.42
CA HIS A 114 0.44 -15.29 -0.73
C HIS A 114 1.37 -15.70 0.41
N ASP A 115 2.14 -16.76 0.20
CA ASP A 115 3.15 -17.28 1.14
C ASP A 115 4.53 -17.54 0.49
N ALA A 116 4.55 -17.72 -0.84
CA ALA A 116 5.73 -18.15 -1.59
C ALA A 116 6.90 -17.15 -1.55
N VAL A 117 6.61 -15.84 -1.60
CA VAL A 117 7.64 -14.79 -1.57
C VAL A 117 7.56 -14.06 -0.24
N LYS A 118 8.37 -14.52 0.73
CA LYS A 118 8.33 -14.04 2.12
C LYS A 118 8.47 -12.52 2.27
N ASP A 119 9.27 -11.90 1.41
CA ASP A 119 9.61 -10.47 1.53
C ASP A 119 8.45 -9.54 1.20
N ILE A 120 7.55 -9.94 0.29
CA ILE A 120 6.43 -9.13 -0.17
C ILE A 120 5.05 -9.70 0.19
N ARG A 121 5.00 -10.87 0.85
CA ARG A 121 3.74 -11.56 1.20
C ARG A 121 2.74 -10.68 1.94
N ALA A 122 3.22 -9.84 2.85
CA ALA A 122 2.36 -8.97 3.65
C ALA A 122 1.68 -7.91 2.76
N PHE A 123 2.42 -7.33 1.82
CA PHE A 123 1.88 -6.38 0.86
C PHE A 123 0.86 -7.06 -0.07
N LEU A 124 1.17 -8.23 -0.60
CA LEU A 124 0.26 -8.94 -1.51
C LEU A 124 -1.04 -9.38 -0.79
N ASN A 125 -0.93 -9.95 0.42
CA ASN A 125 -2.11 -10.32 1.21
C ASN A 125 -2.93 -9.09 1.62
N MET A 126 -2.28 -7.95 1.87
CA MET A 126 -2.98 -6.69 2.11
C MET A 126 -3.82 -6.25 0.90
N HIS A 127 -3.33 -6.42 -0.33
CA HIS A 127 -4.11 -6.10 -1.55
C HIS A 127 -5.34 -6.99 -1.72
N ALA A 128 -5.24 -8.28 -1.36
CA ALA A 128 -6.37 -9.22 -1.43
C ALA A 128 -7.59 -8.76 -0.60
N PHE A 129 -7.38 -7.82 0.32
CA PHE A 129 -8.42 -7.23 1.15
C PHE A 129 -9.23 -6.10 0.51
N PHE A 130 -8.90 -5.63 -0.68
CA PHE A 130 -9.74 -4.64 -1.41
C PHE A 130 -9.60 -4.75 -2.92
N VAL A 131 -8.77 -5.67 -3.41
CA VAL A 131 -8.59 -6.00 -4.81
C VAL A 131 -8.93 -7.47 -5.00
N SER A 132 -9.78 -7.79 -5.96
CA SER A 132 -10.13 -9.18 -6.30
C SER A 132 -8.91 -9.93 -6.83
N CYS A 133 -8.86 -11.25 -6.61
CA CYS A 133 -7.78 -12.10 -7.10
C CYS A 133 -7.61 -11.93 -8.63
N GLN A 134 -8.72 -11.86 -9.35
CA GLN A 134 -8.75 -11.75 -10.80
C GLN A 134 -8.18 -10.42 -11.31
N THR A 135 -8.26 -9.33 -10.55
CA THR A 135 -7.63 -8.05 -10.92
C THR A 135 -6.13 -8.21 -11.19
N CYS A 136 -5.44 -9.02 -10.38
CA CYS A 136 -4.00 -9.24 -10.53
C CYS A 136 -3.68 -10.50 -11.34
N HIS A 137 -4.50 -11.53 -11.24
CA HIS A 137 -4.24 -12.84 -11.85
C HIS A 137 -4.88 -13.05 -13.22
N VAL A 138 -5.73 -12.14 -13.70
CA VAL A 138 -6.36 -12.22 -15.02
C VAL A 138 -6.01 -10.96 -15.82
N LYS A 139 -5.10 -11.09 -16.78
CA LYS A 139 -4.78 -10.05 -17.76
C LYS A 139 -5.67 -10.23 -18.98
N LEU A 140 -6.64 -9.33 -19.12
CA LEU A 140 -7.49 -9.25 -20.30
C LEU A 140 -6.71 -8.63 -21.45
N GLU A 141 -6.76 -9.28 -22.61
CA GLU A 141 -6.05 -8.87 -23.83
C GLU A 141 -7.04 -8.60 -24.96
N LYS A 142 -6.62 -7.80 -25.94
CA LYS A 142 -7.35 -7.52 -27.19
C LYS A 142 -8.84 -7.17 -26.96
N GLU A 143 -9.77 -7.92 -27.55
CA GLU A 143 -11.21 -7.64 -27.57
C GLU A 143 -11.87 -7.79 -26.19
N GLU A 144 -11.27 -8.56 -25.29
CA GLU A 144 -11.78 -8.77 -23.93
C GLU A 144 -11.37 -7.63 -22.98
N LYS A 145 -10.32 -6.87 -23.33
CA LYS A 145 -9.78 -5.78 -22.51
C LYS A 145 -10.71 -4.56 -22.53
N THR A 146 -11.31 -4.25 -21.38
CA THR A 146 -12.26 -3.13 -21.25
C THR A 146 -11.67 -1.92 -20.56
N GLY A 147 -10.66 -2.10 -19.69
CA GLY A 147 -10.19 -1.07 -18.76
C GLY A 147 -11.22 -0.69 -17.68
N VAL A 148 -12.35 -1.41 -17.59
CA VAL A 148 -13.41 -1.11 -16.64
C VAL A 148 -13.22 -1.95 -15.38
N PHE A 149 -13.15 -1.25 -14.25
CA PHE A 149 -13.08 -1.84 -12.92
C PHE A 149 -14.19 -1.23 -12.07
N LYS A 150 -14.84 -2.07 -11.25
CA LYS A 150 -15.86 -1.59 -10.30
C LYS A 150 -15.67 -2.22 -8.94
N TRP A 151 -16.27 -1.60 -7.93
CA TRP A 151 -16.36 -2.15 -6.60
C TRP A 151 -17.52 -3.14 -6.53
N TYR A 152 -17.30 -4.28 -5.88
CA TYR A 152 -18.35 -5.22 -5.51
C TYR A 152 -18.33 -5.51 -4.02
N ASN A 153 -19.50 -5.66 -3.41
CA ASN A 153 -19.64 -6.11 -2.03
C ASN A 153 -19.14 -7.56 -1.89
N ARG A 154 -18.18 -7.82 -1.01
CA ARG A 154 -17.56 -9.15 -0.87
C ARG A 154 -18.47 -10.23 -0.29
N THR A 155 -19.63 -9.84 0.24
CA THR A 155 -20.60 -10.75 0.84
C THR A 155 -21.77 -10.98 -0.09
N SER A 156 -22.41 -9.92 -0.61
CA SER A 156 -23.57 -10.06 -1.52
C SER A 156 -23.16 -10.31 -2.98
N GLY A 157 -21.94 -9.93 -3.36
CA GLY A 157 -21.52 -9.94 -4.76
C GLY A 157 -22.10 -8.78 -5.58
N GLU A 158 -22.90 -7.88 -5.01
CA GLU A 158 -23.49 -6.77 -5.75
C GLU A 158 -22.44 -5.72 -6.13
N ILE A 159 -22.62 -5.08 -7.28
CA ILE A 159 -21.81 -3.91 -7.65
C ILE A 159 -22.27 -2.72 -6.81
N VAL A 160 -21.31 -2.05 -6.19
CA VAL A 160 -21.55 -0.93 -5.27
C VAL A 160 -20.77 0.30 -5.71
N ASP A 161 -21.19 1.46 -5.23
CA ASP A 161 -20.42 2.69 -5.37
C ASP A 161 -19.09 2.60 -4.62
N SER A 162 -18.15 3.46 -5.01
CA SER A 162 -16.84 3.51 -4.37
C SER A 162 -16.96 3.81 -2.86
N PRO A 163 -16.43 2.93 -1.99
CA PRO A 163 -16.42 3.17 -0.55
C PRO A 163 -15.30 4.15 -0.14
N VAL A 164 -14.44 4.60 -1.07
CA VAL A 164 -13.21 5.33 -0.75
C VAL A 164 -13.48 6.66 -0.04
N LYS A 165 -14.62 7.30 -0.32
CA LYS A 165 -15.01 8.56 0.32
C LYS A 165 -15.77 8.37 1.64
N THR A 166 -16.43 7.22 1.83
CA THR A 166 -17.37 7.00 2.93
C THR A 166 -16.82 6.08 4.01
N ALA A 167 -15.85 5.24 3.69
CA ALA A 167 -15.24 4.29 4.59
C ALA A 167 -13.78 4.63 4.85
N ARG A 168 -13.30 4.26 6.04
CA ARG A 168 -11.89 4.39 6.40
C ARG A 168 -11.06 3.48 5.48
N PRO A 169 -9.87 3.92 5.03
CA PRO A 169 -8.94 3.04 4.34
C PRO A 169 -8.70 1.76 5.16
N GLY A 170 -8.90 0.60 4.53
CA GLY A 170 -8.73 -0.69 5.19
C GLY A 170 -10.00 -1.28 5.84
N SER A 171 -11.13 -0.57 5.82
CA SER A 171 -12.42 -1.09 6.32
C SER A 171 -13.43 -1.31 5.18
N PHE A 172 -12.94 -1.54 3.96
CA PHE A 172 -13.80 -1.72 2.79
C PHE A 172 -14.45 -3.10 2.81
N LYS A 173 -15.77 -3.13 2.97
CA LYS A 173 -16.60 -4.34 2.76
C LYS A 173 -16.78 -4.68 1.27
N ALA A 174 -15.99 -4.06 0.41
CA ALA A 174 -16.01 -4.23 -1.04
C ALA A 174 -14.61 -4.51 -1.58
N LYS A 175 -14.53 -5.06 -2.79
CA LYS A 175 -13.27 -5.24 -3.54
C LYS A 175 -13.41 -4.73 -4.97
N VAL A 176 -12.29 -4.35 -5.57
CA VAL A 176 -12.20 -3.93 -6.98
C VAL A 176 -12.07 -5.15 -7.87
N ILE A 177 -12.88 -5.23 -8.93
CA ILE A 177 -12.87 -6.34 -9.89
C ILE A 177 -12.89 -5.85 -11.35
N PRO A 178 -12.16 -6.49 -12.28
CA PRO A 178 -12.23 -6.16 -13.70
C PRO A 178 -13.50 -6.68 -14.37
N PHE A 179 -13.90 -5.98 -15.42
CA PHE A 179 -14.94 -6.41 -16.33
C PHE A 179 -14.32 -6.82 -17.67
N GLU A 180 -14.88 -7.86 -18.27
CA GLU A 180 -14.54 -8.34 -19.61
C GLU A 180 -15.69 -8.03 -20.58
N ARG A 181 -15.35 -7.96 -21.87
CA ARG A 181 -16.36 -7.87 -22.94
C ARG A 181 -16.67 -9.26 -23.46
N VAL A 182 -17.91 -9.70 -23.30
CA VAL A 182 -18.40 -10.98 -23.85
C VAL A 182 -19.63 -10.70 -24.70
N ASN A 183 -19.57 -11.09 -25.97
CA ASN A 183 -20.62 -10.85 -26.97
C ASN A 183 -21.05 -9.37 -27.05
N GLY A 184 -20.08 -8.46 -26.95
CA GLY A 184 -20.31 -7.02 -26.96
C GLY A 184 -20.81 -6.42 -25.64
N GLN A 185 -21.22 -7.25 -24.68
CA GLN A 185 -21.70 -6.80 -23.37
C GLN A 185 -20.60 -6.81 -22.32
N LEU A 186 -20.68 -5.87 -21.40
CA LEU A 186 -19.75 -5.75 -20.28
C LEU A 186 -20.23 -6.68 -19.15
N GLN A 187 -19.39 -7.63 -18.75
CA GLN A 187 -19.68 -8.53 -17.64
C GLN A 187 -18.51 -8.62 -16.67
N ARG A 188 -18.78 -9.00 -15.42
CA ARG A 188 -17.70 -9.27 -14.47
C ARG A 188 -16.90 -10.48 -14.90
N ILE A 189 -15.61 -10.47 -14.58
CA ILE A 189 -14.72 -11.60 -14.84
C ILE A 189 -15.10 -12.87 -14.06
N ASP A 190 -15.73 -12.74 -12.89
CA ASP A 190 -16.20 -13.85 -12.04
C ASP A 190 -17.71 -14.04 -12.21
N ASN A 191 -18.13 -14.31 -13.45
CA ASN A 191 -19.54 -14.57 -13.74
C ASN A 191 -20.06 -15.83 -13.00
N GLU A 192 -21.39 -15.95 -12.94
CA GLU A 192 -22.05 -17.03 -12.18
C GLU A 192 -21.65 -18.43 -12.67
N GLU A 193 -21.47 -18.60 -13.98
CA GLU A 193 -21.04 -19.87 -14.56
C GLU A 193 -19.67 -20.31 -14.03
N ARG A 194 -18.70 -19.38 -13.96
CA ARG A 194 -17.35 -19.66 -13.44
C ARG A 194 -17.37 -19.98 -11.95
N ILE A 195 -18.20 -19.28 -11.17
CA ILE A 195 -18.38 -19.52 -9.74
C ILE A 195 -19.02 -20.87 -9.49
N GLU A 196 -20.12 -21.17 -10.18
CA GLU A 196 -20.82 -22.44 -10.04
C GLU A 196 -19.93 -23.62 -10.42
N PHE A 197 -19.17 -23.49 -11.52
CA PHE A 197 -18.23 -24.53 -11.94
C PHE A 197 -17.15 -24.82 -10.91
N ALA A 198 -16.59 -23.77 -10.28
CA ALA A 198 -15.58 -23.92 -9.23
C ALA A 198 -16.17 -24.57 -7.97
N ARG A 199 -17.39 -24.17 -7.58
CA ARG A 199 -18.11 -24.76 -6.45
C ARG A 199 -18.44 -26.23 -6.68
N GLU A 200 -18.96 -26.58 -7.86
CA GLU A 200 -19.24 -27.98 -8.22
C GLU A 200 -17.96 -28.83 -8.19
N TYR A 201 -16.84 -28.27 -8.65
CA TYR A 201 -15.54 -28.94 -8.56
C TYR A 201 -15.14 -29.21 -7.10
N GLU A 202 -15.27 -28.21 -6.21
CA GLU A 202 -14.93 -28.35 -4.79
C GLU A 202 -15.78 -29.46 -4.12
N GLU A 203 -17.09 -29.45 -4.35
CA GLU A 203 -18.02 -30.44 -3.80
C GLU A 203 -17.70 -31.87 -4.27
N ARG A 204 -17.30 -32.01 -5.54
CA ARG A 204 -17.09 -33.32 -6.18
C ARG A 204 -15.64 -33.78 -6.18
N GLU A 205 -14.67 -32.95 -5.78
CA GLU A 205 -13.23 -33.21 -5.95
C GLU A 205 -12.83 -34.62 -5.50
N LYS A 206 -13.33 -35.07 -4.34
CA LYS A 206 -13.01 -36.38 -3.75
C LYS A 206 -13.52 -37.57 -4.57
N THR A 207 -14.51 -37.36 -5.42
CA THR A 207 -15.13 -38.41 -6.26
C THR A 207 -14.51 -38.48 -7.66
N LEU A 208 -13.75 -37.46 -8.06
CA LEU A 208 -13.14 -37.35 -9.37
C LEU A 208 -11.83 -38.15 -9.45
N THR A 209 -11.58 -38.74 -10.62
CA THR A 209 -10.27 -39.28 -10.98
C THR A 209 -9.24 -38.16 -11.17
N GLU A 210 -7.95 -38.48 -11.07
CA GLU A 210 -6.87 -37.50 -11.31
C GLU A 210 -6.93 -36.85 -12.70
N GLY A 211 -7.35 -37.63 -13.71
CA GLY A 211 -7.58 -37.11 -15.06
C GLY A 211 -8.71 -36.08 -15.13
N GLN A 212 -9.82 -36.32 -14.42
CA GLN A 212 -10.93 -35.38 -14.32
C GLN A 212 -10.55 -34.13 -13.52
N LYS A 213 -9.85 -34.29 -12.40
CA LYS A 213 -9.33 -33.16 -11.60
C LYS A 213 -8.43 -32.27 -12.43
N SER A 214 -7.50 -32.84 -13.18
CA SER A 214 -6.59 -32.08 -14.05
C SER A 214 -7.35 -31.28 -15.11
N ARG A 215 -8.39 -31.85 -15.72
CA ARG A 215 -9.23 -31.15 -16.71
C ARG A 215 -10.04 -30.03 -16.07
N ALA A 216 -10.68 -30.28 -14.93
CA ALA A 216 -11.46 -29.27 -14.21
C ALA A 216 -10.57 -28.10 -13.75
N LYS A 217 -9.40 -28.38 -13.16
CA LYS A 217 -8.42 -27.35 -12.79
C LYS A 217 -7.99 -26.52 -14.00
N LYS A 218 -7.76 -27.13 -15.17
CA LYS A 218 -7.41 -26.39 -16.39
C LYS A 218 -8.53 -25.44 -16.83
N LEU A 219 -9.79 -25.81 -16.64
CA LEU A 219 -10.94 -24.96 -16.97
C LEU A 219 -11.08 -23.79 -15.96
N ILE A 220 -10.99 -24.07 -14.66
CA ILE A 220 -11.03 -23.04 -13.60
C ILE A 220 -9.93 -21.99 -13.81
N HIS A 221 -8.71 -22.44 -14.15
CA HIS A 221 -7.56 -21.57 -14.32
C HIS A 221 -7.36 -21.08 -15.75
N LYS A 222 -8.31 -21.33 -16.67
CA LYS A 222 -8.15 -21.01 -18.10
C LYS A 222 -7.75 -19.55 -18.35
N ASN A 223 -8.33 -18.64 -17.56
CA ASN A 223 -8.11 -17.20 -17.70
C ASN A 223 -7.02 -16.66 -16.77
N VAL A 224 -6.42 -17.53 -15.94
CA VAL A 224 -5.35 -17.13 -15.04
C VAL A 224 -4.06 -16.96 -15.84
N SER A 225 -3.49 -15.77 -15.74
CA SER A 225 -2.27 -15.38 -16.43
C SER A 225 -1.05 -16.04 -15.80
N LYS A 226 -0.12 -16.49 -16.65
CA LYS A 226 1.17 -17.07 -16.21
C LYS A 226 2.00 -16.07 -15.39
N LYS A 227 1.88 -14.78 -15.71
CA LYS A 227 2.52 -13.68 -14.98
C LYS A 227 1.41 -12.75 -14.46
N PRO A 228 1.30 -12.56 -13.14
CA PRO A 228 0.32 -11.64 -12.59
C PRO A 228 0.70 -10.19 -12.90
N VAL A 229 -0.22 -9.27 -12.66
CA VAL A 229 0.04 -7.83 -12.65
C VAL A 229 1.11 -7.52 -11.60
N GLN A 230 2.14 -6.78 -12.01
CA GLN A 230 3.27 -6.36 -11.18
C GLN A 230 2.97 -5.01 -10.50
N CYS A 231 3.76 -4.67 -9.48
CA CYS A 231 3.56 -3.44 -8.70
C CYS A 231 3.57 -2.19 -9.59
N GLU A 232 4.51 -2.10 -10.52
CA GLU A 232 4.71 -0.97 -11.43
C GLU A 232 3.59 -0.83 -12.46
N GLU A 233 2.82 -1.89 -12.73
CA GLU A 233 1.70 -1.80 -13.66
C GLU A 233 0.57 -0.96 -13.06
N CYS A 234 0.34 -1.05 -11.74
CA CYS A 234 -0.66 -0.24 -11.02
C CYS A 234 -0.09 1.06 -10.43
N HIS A 235 1.12 1.01 -9.89
CA HIS A 235 1.76 2.12 -9.18
C HIS A 235 2.65 2.94 -10.11
N GLN A 236 2.04 3.55 -11.12
CA GLN A 236 2.72 4.42 -12.08
C GLN A 236 1.81 5.57 -12.54
N LYS A 237 2.40 6.63 -13.10
CA LYS A 237 1.67 7.86 -13.44
C LYS A 237 1.15 7.91 -14.88
N GLU A 238 1.85 7.30 -15.82
CA GLU A 238 1.60 7.53 -17.25
C GLU A 238 0.38 6.75 -17.75
N SER A 239 0.29 5.46 -17.41
CA SER A 239 -0.80 4.58 -17.85
C SER A 239 -1.09 3.49 -16.82
N PRO A 240 -1.52 3.84 -15.59
CA PRO A 240 -1.76 2.86 -14.54
C PRO A 240 -2.83 1.85 -14.97
N PHE A 241 -2.56 0.57 -14.67
CA PHE A 241 -3.46 -0.54 -14.95
C PHE A 241 -4.82 -0.37 -14.23
N LEU A 242 -4.80 0.16 -13.00
CA LEU A 242 -6.00 0.51 -12.26
C LEU A 242 -6.35 1.99 -12.43
N PRO A 243 -7.58 2.33 -12.88
CA PRO A 243 -8.03 3.71 -13.00
C PRO A 243 -8.46 4.24 -11.62
N LEU A 244 -7.48 4.58 -10.77
CA LEU A 244 -7.71 4.93 -9.36
C LEU A 244 -8.69 6.10 -9.18
N GLU A 245 -8.62 7.14 -10.01
CA GLU A 245 -9.57 8.26 -9.95
C GLU A 245 -11.01 7.81 -10.25
N ALA A 246 -11.20 6.97 -11.27
CA ALA A 246 -12.51 6.39 -11.61
C ALA A 246 -13.03 5.44 -10.52
N LEU A 247 -12.12 4.80 -9.76
CA LEU A 247 -12.44 4.01 -8.57
C LEU A 247 -12.74 4.88 -7.34
N GLY A 248 -12.75 6.21 -7.47
CA GLY A 248 -13.16 7.15 -6.44
C GLY A 248 -12.05 7.67 -5.53
N TYR A 249 -10.79 7.36 -5.84
CA TYR A 249 -9.66 7.88 -5.07
C TYR A 249 -9.44 9.38 -5.36
N PRO A 250 -9.27 10.22 -4.31
CA PRO A 250 -8.94 11.63 -4.50
C PRO A 250 -7.53 11.79 -5.07
N LYS A 251 -7.29 12.87 -5.81
CA LYS A 251 -6.05 13.10 -6.56
C LYS A 251 -4.81 12.99 -5.68
N GLU A 252 -4.85 13.57 -4.48
CA GLU A 252 -3.74 13.53 -3.52
C GLU A 252 -3.41 12.09 -3.11
N ARG A 253 -4.43 11.23 -3.02
CA ARG A 253 -4.23 9.81 -2.72
C ARG A 253 -3.71 9.05 -3.93
N VAL A 254 -4.16 9.37 -5.13
CA VAL A 254 -3.62 8.80 -6.38
C VAL A 254 -2.15 9.15 -6.54
N ASP A 255 -1.78 10.40 -6.30
CA ASP A 255 -0.39 10.86 -6.33
C ASP A 255 0.46 10.14 -5.29
N SER A 256 -0.06 9.96 -4.07
CA SER A 256 0.61 9.17 -3.02
C SER A 256 0.79 7.69 -3.43
N ILE A 257 -0.23 7.06 -4.02
CA ILE A 257 -0.17 5.64 -4.45
C ILE A 257 0.81 5.45 -5.62
N THR A 258 0.85 6.39 -6.55
CA THR A 258 1.69 6.30 -7.76
C THR A 258 3.11 6.81 -7.57
N SER A 259 3.40 7.49 -6.46
CA SER A 259 4.73 8.03 -6.13
C SER A 259 5.48 7.20 -5.07
N THR A 260 5.00 6.01 -4.70
CA THR A 260 5.57 5.26 -3.58
C THR A 260 6.99 4.78 -3.86
N GLU A 261 7.93 5.15 -2.99
CA GLU A 261 9.32 4.70 -2.96
C GLU A 261 9.40 3.17 -2.74
N VAL A 262 8.38 2.58 -2.13
CA VAL A 262 8.25 1.13 -1.90
C VAL A 262 8.37 0.33 -3.21
N VAL A 263 7.79 0.81 -4.30
CA VAL A 263 7.86 0.14 -5.61
C VAL A 263 9.28 0.21 -6.17
N GLY A 264 9.90 1.39 -6.09
CA GLY A 264 11.32 1.56 -6.43
C GLY A 264 12.22 0.68 -5.57
N MET A 265 11.92 0.53 -4.28
CA MET A 265 12.68 -0.32 -3.38
C MET A 265 12.55 -1.81 -3.75
N ILE A 266 11.34 -2.31 -3.98
CA ILE A 266 11.10 -3.72 -4.36
C ILE A 266 11.77 -4.04 -5.70
N LYS A 267 11.73 -3.12 -6.67
CA LYS A 267 12.33 -3.29 -7.99
C LYS A 267 13.86 -3.27 -7.95
N ASN A 268 14.43 -2.28 -7.26
CA ASN A 268 15.86 -2.00 -7.30
C ASN A 268 16.66 -2.81 -6.28
N TYR A 269 16.03 -3.22 -5.18
CA TYR A 269 16.64 -4.07 -4.16
C TYR A 269 16.09 -5.49 -4.29
N THR A 270 16.63 -6.25 -5.24
CA THR A 270 16.36 -7.70 -5.41
C THR A 270 16.70 -8.54 -4.17
N LYS A 271 17.44 -7.97 -3.21
CA LYS A 271 17.57 -8.44 -1.83
C LYS A 271 17.17 -7.32 -0.87
N PHE A 272 15.95 -7.38 -0.35
CA PHE A 272 15.60 -6.59 0.81
C PHE A 272 16.24 -7.23 2.04
N HIS A 273 17.38 -6.68 2.48
CA HIS A 273 18.02 -7.12 3.71
C HIS A 273 17.25 -6.55 4.91
N MET A 274 16.22 -7.27 5.35
CA MET A 274 15.66 -7.05 6.69
C MET A 274 16.82 -7.14 7.70
N PRO A 275 17.03 -6.13 8.57
CA PRO A 275 17.96 -6.25 9.69
C PRO A 275 17.71 -7.58 10.39
N LYS A 276 18.78 -8.34 10.71
CA LYS A 276 18.63 -9.70 11.29
C LYS A 276 17.70 -9.74 12.51
N MET A 277 17.61 -8.63 13.25
CA MET A 277 16.70 -8.45 14.38
C MET A 277 15.20 -8.53 14.00
N LEU A 278 14.84 -8.16 12.78
CA LEU A 278 13.47 -8.12 12.26
C LEU A 278 13.13 -9.31 11.35
N ALA A 279 14.12 -10.15 11.02
CA ALA A 279 13.88 -11.35 10.23
C ALA A 279 13.01 -12.32 11.05
N PRO A 280 11.87 -12.81 10.52
CA PRO A 280 11.08 -13.81 11.22
C PRO A 280 11.95 -15.03 11.48
N GLY A 281 12.15 -15.38 12.75
CA GLY A 281 13.05 -16.45 13.16
C GLY A 281 12.79 -17.72 12.37
N GLU A 282 13.80 -18.17 11.61
CA GLU A 282 13.70 -19.42 10.88
C GLU A 282 13.73 -20.57 11.89
N VAL A 283 12.56 -21.08 12.26
CA VAL A 283 12.46 -22.36 12.95
C VAL A 283 12.95 -23.41 11.95
N LYS A 284 14.21 -23.84 12.11
CA LYS A 284 14.72 -25.02 11.39
C LYS A 284 13.79 -26.18 11.72
N LYS A 285 13.02 -26.64 10.72
CA LYS A 285 12.33 -27.93 10.81
C LYS A 285 13.43 -28.99 10.99
N LYS A 286 13.38 -29.69 12.14
CA LYS A 286 14.12 -30.93 12.35
C LYS A 286 13.51 -32.04 11.50
#